data_AF-A0AAU7QX35-F1
#
_entry.id   AF-A0AAU7QX35-F1
#
_cell.length_a   1.000
_cell.length_b   1.000
_cell.length_c   1.000
_cell.angle_alpha   90.00
_cell.angle_beta   90.00
_cell.angle_gamma   90.00
#
_symmetry.space_group_name_H-M   'P 1'
#
loop_
_entity.id
_entity.type
_entity.pdbx_description
1 polymer ?
#
loop_
_entity_poly.entity_id
_entity_poly.type
_entity_poly.pdbx_seq_one_letter_code
_entity_poly.pdbx_strand_id
1 'polypeptide(L)'
;MPDRPLELSRRDDGFAVTARWNSDTGSHEINGPDEVVIRISDEATPEVRRHGITSSVLHRIGRQVDDMVAEFHDMPSAGAYQVMVGRYIERRLAELAQARGATANGFEADLLAVYEDLANRRHADPLGALATATGRTRAALGRLLDVARQRNDQEGPSREHLT
;
A
#
# COMPACT_ATOMS: atom_id res chain seq x y z
N MET A 1 -29.84 22.76 -7.00
CA MET A 1 -30.17 21.41 -6.48
C MET A 1 -29.02 21.04 -5.57
N PRO A 2 -29.19 20.74 -4.28
CA PRO A 2 -28.07 20.29 -3.47
C PRO A 2 -27.59 18.95 -4.04
N ASP A 3 -26.28 18.82 -4.24
CA ASP A 3 -25.69 17.57 -4.70
C ASP A 3 -26.03 16.47 -3.70
N ARG A 4 -26.57 15.38 -4.23
CA ARG A 4 -26.97 14.24 -3.41
C ARG A 4 -25.69 13.59 -2.88
N PRO A 5 -25.55 13.33 -1.57
CA PRO A 5 -24.39 12.64 -1.04
C PRO A 5 -24.26 11.28 -1.74
N LEU A 6 -23.04 10.98 -2.17
CA LEU A 6 -22.73 9.76 -2.91
C LEU A 6 -22.47 8.66 -1.89
N GLU A 7 -23.22 7.57 -1.99
CA GLU A 7 -23.17 6.47 -1.02
C GLU A 7 -22.79 5.17 -1.71
N LEU A 8 -21.81 4.46 -1.15
CA LEU A 8 -21.53 3.07 -1.50
C LEU A 8 -21.95 2.19 -0.33
N SER A 9 -22.57 1.05 -0.65
CA SER A 9 -22.97 0.07 0.37
C SER A 9 -22.53 -1.34 -0.02
N ARG A 10 -22.09 -2.10 0.99
CA ARG A 10 -21.61 -3.48 0.84
C ARG A 10 -22.05 -4.32 2.04
N ARG A 11 -22.34 -5.59 1.79
CA ARG A 11 -22.67 -6.58 2.84
C ARG A 11 -21.45 -7.45 3.08
N ASP A 12 -21.17 -7.73 4.36
CA ASP A 12 -20.08 -8.58 4.81
C ASP A 12 -20.53 -9.41 6.00
N ASP A 13 -20.75 -10.72 5.76
CA ASP A 13 -20.94 -11.76 6.77
C ASP A 13 -21.75 -11.34 8.01
N GLY A 14 -22.98 -10.88 7.77
CA GLY A 14 -23.89 -10.40 8.82
C GLY A 14 -23.79 -8.92 9.17
N PHE A 15 -22.99 -8.13 8.46
CA PHE A 15 -22.89 -6.68 8.60
C PHE A 15 -23.21 -5.96 7.28
N ALA A 16 -23.79 -4.77 7.38
CA ALA A 16 -23.97 -3.83 6.28
C ALA A 16 -23.10 -2.61 6.55
N VAL A 17 -22.22 -2.30 5.60
CA VAL A 17 -21.30 -1.16 5.67
C VAL A 17 -21.70 -0.17 4.58
N THR A 18 -21.94 1.07 4.98
CA THR A 18 -22.25 2.18 4.09
C THR A 18 -21.20 3.26 4.27
N ALA A 19 -20.55 3.66 3.18
CA ALA A 19 -19.61 4.78 3.15
C ALA A 19 -20.23 5.94 2.37
N ARG A 20 -20.09 7.18 2.87
CA ARG A 20 -20.68 8.39 2.30
C ARG A 20 -19.62 9.45 2.03
N TRP A 21 -19.76 10.11 0.90
CA TRP A 21 -18.99 11.28 0.50
C TRP A 21 -19.93 12.44 0.23
N ASN A 22 -19.62 13.61 0.78
CA ASN A 22 -20.22 14.87 0.40
C ASN A 22 -19.49 15.39 -0.85
N SER A 23 -20.26 15.59 -1.92
CA SER A 23 -19.81 15.92 -3.28
C SER A 23 -19.07 17.27 -3.42
N ASP A 24 -18.86 18.00 -2.32
CA ASP A 24 -18.26 19.34 -2.30
C ASP A 24 -16.73 19.34 -2.32
N THR A 25 -16.08 18.17 -2.37
CA THR A 25 -14.62 18.11 -2.47
C THR A 25 -14.17 18.25 -3.93
N GLY A 26 -14.13 19.48 -4.41
CA GLY A 26 -13.50 19.89 -5.66
C GLY A 26 -11.96 19.69 -5.70
N SER A 27 -11.42 18.71 -4.99
CA SER A 27 -10.00 18.37 -5.02
C SER A 27 -9.80 17.02 -5.72
N HIS A 28 -8.84 16.96 -6.65
CA HIS A 28 -8.31 15.73 -7.23
C HIS A 28 -7.49 14.90 -6.22
N GLU A 29 -7.76 15.05 -4.92
CA GLU A 29 -7.10 14.31 -3.86
C GLU A 29 -7.93 13.07 -3.50
N ILE A 30 -7.24 11.96 -3.27
CA ILE A 30 -7.86 10.71 -2.81
C ILE A 30 -8.35 10.94 -1.38
N ASN A 31 -9.61 11.29 -1.22
CA ASN A 31 -10.25 11.47 0.07
C ASN A 31 -11.04 10.22 0.47
N GLY A 32 -10.91 9.83 1.74
CA GLY A 32 -11.76 8.80 2.34
C GLY A 32 -13.21 9.29 2.50
N PRO A 33 -14.15 8.40 2.86
CA PRO A 33 -15.51 8.80 3.14
C PRO A 33 -15.59 9.73 4.34
N ASP A 34 -16.50 10.70 4.29
CA ASP A 34 -16.83 11.58 5.42
C ASP A 34 -17.52 10.81 6.55
N GLU A 35 -18.26 9.76 6.20
CA GLU A 35 -18.98 8.92 7.15
C GLU A 35 -18.94 7.44 6.74
N VAL A 36 -18.69 6.56 7.72
CA VAL A 36 -18.86 5.12 7.59
C VAL A 36 -19.86 4.64 8.63
N VAL A 37 -20.97 4.07 8.16
CA VAL A 37 -22.00 3.47 9.01
C VAL A 37 -21.91 1.96 8.93
N ILE A 38 -21.68 1.32 10.07
CA ILE A 38 -21.65 -0.13 10.21
C ILE A 38 -22.90 -0.56 10.97
N ARG A 39 -23.68 -1.46 10.38
CA ARG A 39 -24.88 -2.04 10.99
C ARG A 39 -24.78 -3.55 11.00
N ILE A 40 -25.31 -4.17 12.05
CA ILE A 40 -25.60 -5.60 12.02
C ILE A 40 -26.79 -5.79 11.06
N SER A 41 -26.63 -6.68 10.08
CA SER A 41 -27.66 -7.02 9.10
C SER A 41 -28.84 -7.70 9.77
N ASP A 42 -30.05 -7.49 9.26
CA ASP A 42 -31.23 -8.25 9.67
C ASP A 42 -31.09 -9.75 9.37
N GLU A 43 -30.20 -10.12 8.46
CA GLU A 43 -29.89 -11.51 8.11
C GLU A 43 -28.73 -12.09 8.95
N ALA A 44 -28.19 -11.33 9.92
CA ALA A 44 -27.06 -11.76 10.72
C ALA A 44 -27.37 -13.01 11.55
N THR A 45 -26.39 -13.92 11.61
CA THR A 45 -26.48 -15.14 12.42
C THR A 45 -26.64 -14.80 13.91
N PRO A 46 -27.21 -15.70 14.73
CA PRO A 46 -27.36 -15.47 16.17
C PRO A 46 -26.03 -15.17 16.88
N GLU A 47 -24.92 -15.74 16.39
CA GLU A 47 -23.58 -15.50 16.92
C GLU A 47 -23.12 -14.06 16.64
N VAL A 48 -23.30 -13.57 15.41
CA VAL A 48 -22.98 -12.19 15.03
C VAL A 48 -23.84 -11.20 15.82
N ARG A 49 -25.12 -11.49 16.01
CA ARG A 49 -26.01 -10.64 16.84
C ARG A 49 -25.61 -10.59 18.31
N ARG A 50 -25.04 -11.68 18.84
CA ARG A 50 -24.60 -11.78 20.24
C ARG A 50 -23.28 -11.05 20.49
N HIS A 51 -22.30 -11.26 19.61
CA HIS A 51 -20.96 -10.70 19.78
C HIS A 51 -20.82 -9.29 19.18
N GLY A 52 -21.70 -8.93 18.25
CA GLY A 52 -21.74 -7.63 17.62
C GLY A 52 -20.45 -7.28 16.87
N ILE A 53 -20.10 -6.00 16.91
CA ILE A 53 -18.91 -5.46 16.23
C ILE A 53 -17.70 -5.64 17.16
N THR A 54 -16.85 -6.61 16.85
CA THR A 54 -15.59 -6.86 17.54
C THR A 54 -14.41 -6.17 16.84
N SER A 55 -13.23 -6.14 17.46
CA SER A 55 -12.03 -5.57 16.84
C SER A 55 -11.62 -6.29 15.54
N SER A 56 -11.84 -7.60 15.44
CA SER A 56 -11.56 -8.35 14.21
C SER A 56 -12.54 -7.97 13.09
N VAL A 57 -13.81 -7.74 13.43
CA VAL A 57 -14.82 -7.22 12.51
C VAL A 57 -14.46 -5.82 12.05
N LEU A 58 -14.05 -4.92 12.95
CA LEU A 58 -13.59 -3.57 12.58
C LEU A 58 -12.39 -3.61 11.63
N HIS A 59 -11.42 -4.50 11.86
CA HIS A 59 -10.27 -4.64 10.98
C HIS A 59 -10.64 -5.19 9.59
N ARG A 60 -11.62 -6.10 9.52
CA ARG A 60 -12.16 -6.61 8.25
C ARG A 60 -12.92 -5.53 7.49
N ILE A 61 -13.76 -4.77 8.19
CA ILE A 61 -14.53 -3.66 7.60
C ILE A 61 -13.60 -2.55 7.11
N GLY A 62 -12.50 -2.26 7.81
CA GLY A 62 -11.50 -1.30 7.35
C GLY A 62 -11.01 -1.58 5.92
N ARG A 63 -10.65 -2.84 5.63
CA ARG A 63 -10.26 -3.25 4.26
C ARG A 63 -11.38 -3.08 3.24
N GLN A 64 -12.62 -3.37 3.63
CA GLN A 64 -13.78 -3.19 2.76
C GLN A 64 -14.06 -1.71 2.47
N VAL A 65 -13.84 -0.82 3.44
CA VAL A 65 -13.92 0.63 3.23
C VAL A 65 -12.80 1.08 2.27
N ASP A 66 -11.58 0.57 2.42
CA ASP A 66 -10.48 0.88 1.49
C ASP A 66 -10.82 0.46 0.05
N ASP A 67 -11.47 -0.70 -0.13
CA ASP A 67 -11.95 -1.16 -1.43
C ASP A 67 -13.07 -0.25 -1.98
N MET A 68 -13.97 0.25 -1.12
CA MET A 68 -15.02 1.21 -1.50
C MET A 68 -14.45 2.59 -1.87
N VAL A 69 -13.39 3.04 -1.19
CA VAL A 69 -12.65 4.26 -1.55
C VAL A 69 -12.01 4.08 -2.93
N ALA A 70 -11.37 2.95 -3.18
CA ALA A 70 -10.78 2.68 -4.48
C ALA A 70 -11.83 2.67 -5.59
N GLU A 71 -12.98 2.02 -5.39
CA GLU A 71 -14.11 2.06 -6.31
C GLU A 71 -14.62 3.47 -6.55
N PHE A 72 -14.76 4.29 -5.50
CA PHE A 72 -15.21 5.68 -5.62
C PHE A 72 -14.25 6.52 -6.49
N HIS A 73 -12.95 6.24 -6.44
CA HIS A 73 -11.92 6.97 -7.19
C HIS A 73 -11.50 6.29 -8.50
N ASP A 74 -12.24 5.29 -8.99
CA ASP A 74 -11.88 4.47 -10.17
C ASP A 74 -10.46 3.86 -10.09
N MET A 75 -10.00 3.58 -8.87
CA MET A 75 -8.69 3.01 -8.60
C MET A 75 -8.78 1.49 -8.37
N PRO A 76 -7.69 0.75 -8.61
CA PRO A 76 -7.58 -0.62 -8.13
C PRO A 76 -7.77 -0.68 -6.61
N SER A 77 -8.53 -1.67 -6.12
CA SER A 77 -8.74 -1.91 -4.69
C SER A 77 -7.42 -1.94 -3.90
N ALA A 78 -7.44 -1.68 -2.59
CA ALA A 78 -6.20 -1.64 -1.81
C ALA A 78 -5.40 -2.95 -1.88
N GLY A 79 -6.10 -4.09 -1.91
CA GLY A 79 -5.50 -5.40 -2.17
C GLY A 79 -4.92 -5.53 -3.59
N ALA A 80 -5.65 -5.06 -4.61
CA ALA A 80 -5.17 -5.06 -6.00
C ALA A 80 -3.95 -4.14 -6.19
N TYR A 81 -3.93 -3.00 -5.50
CA TYR A 81 -2.80 -2.08 -5.47
C TYR A 81 -1.57 -2.74 -4.83
N GLN A 82 -1.72 -3.41 -3.69
CA GLN A 82 -0.63 -4.14 -3.05
C GLN A 82 -0.06 -5.24 -3.96
N VAL A 83 -0.92 -5.99 -4.67
CA VAL A 83 -0.50 -6.99 -5.66
C VAL A 83 0.25 -6.34 -6.84
N MET A 84 -0.25 -5.22 -7.34
CA MET A 84 0.38 -4.47 -8.44
C MET A 84 1.76 -3.94 -8.02
N VAL A 85 1.87 -3.35 -6.82
CA VAL A 85 3.15 -2.86 -6.27
C VAL A 85 4.12 -4.02 -6.04
N GLY A 86 3.65 -5.17 -5.54
CA GLY A 86 4.47 -6.38 -5.40
C GLY A 86 5.06 -6.84 -6.74
N ARG A 87 4.21 -6.99 -7.77
CA ARG A 87 4.66 -7.35 -9.13
C ARG A 87 5.61 -6.32 -9.74
N TYR A 88 5.38 -5.03 -9.46
CA TYR A 88 6.29 -3.97 -9.88
C TYR A 88 7.69 -4.15 -9.26
N ILE A 89 7.75 -4.35 -7.94
CA ILE A 89 9.00 -4.55 -7.20
C ILE A 89 9.73 -5.79 -7.72
N GLU A 90 9.05 -6.93 -7.84
CA GLU A 90 9.62 -8.19 -8.34
C GLU A 90 10.23 -8.01 -9.73
N ARG A 91 9.48 -7.41 -10.65
CA ARG A 91 9.95 -7.12 -12.01
C ARG A 91 11.17 -6.21 -11.99
N ARG A 92 11.14 -5.15 -11.19
CA ARG A 92 12.24 -4.17 -11.14
C ARG A 92 13.52 -4.79 -10.58
N LEU A 93 13.41 -5.61 -9.54
CA LEU A 93 14.55 -6.35 -9.00
C LEU A 93 15.13 -7.34 -10.02
N ALA A 94 14.28 -8.01 -10.79
CA ALA A 94 14.72 -8.90 -11.87
C ALA A 94 15.46 -8.15 -12.99
N GLU A 95 14.93 -7.00 -13.42
CA GLU A 95 15.56 -6.13 -14.43
C GLU A 95 16.96 -5.68 -13.97
N LEU A 96 17.10 -5.25 -12.71
CA LEU A 96 18.38 -4.79 -12.15
C LEU A 96 19.39 -5.94 -12.02
N ALA A 97 18.94 -7.10 -11.52
CA ALA A 97 19.79 -8.28 -11.43
C ALA A 97 20.29 -8.75 -12.80
N GLN A 98 19.44 -8.66 -13.83
CA GLN A 98 19.80 -8.96 -15.22
C GLN A 98 20.82 -7.96 -15.77
N ALA A 99 20.60 -6.66 -15.57
CA ALA A 99 21.51 -5.61 -16.03
C ALA A 99 22.91 -5.73 -15.40
N ARG A 100 22.99 -6.17 -14.14
CA ARG A 100 24.23 -6.38 -13.40
C ARG A 100 24.95 -7.70 -13.74
N GLY A 101 24.34 -8.59 -14.53
CA GLY A 101 24.95 -9.86 -14.91
C GLY A 101 24.95 -10.93 -13.80
N ALA A 102 23.88 -11.00 -13.00
CA ALA A 102 23.56 -12.11 -12.08
C ALA A 102 24.71 -12.61 -11.16
N THR A 103 25.61 -11.72 -10.71
CA THR A 103 26.53 -12.05 -9.61
C THR A 103 25.84 -11.81 -8.26
N ALA A 104 26.27 -12.42 -7.16
CA ALA A 104 25.65 -12.21 -5.85
C ALA A 104 25.87 -10.78 -5.29
N ASN A 105 26.93 -10.10 -5.74
CA ASN A 105 27.31 -8.77 -5.27
C ASN A 105 26.46 -7.68 -5.94
N GLY A 106 25.69 -6.92 -5.16
CA GLY A 106 24.91 -5.78 -5.65
C GLY A 106 23.41 -5.89 -5.41
N PHE A 107 22.93 -6.97 -4.79
CA PHE A 107 21.52 -7.08 -4.40
C PHE A 107 21.10 -5.97 -3.43
N GLU A 108 21.99 -5.51 -2.55
CA GLU A 108 21.71 -4.38 -1.66
C GLU A 108 21.53 -3.07 -2.44
N ALA A 109 22.31 -2.86 -3.51
CA ALA A 109 22.15 -1.72 -4.40
C ALA A 109 20.84 -1.80 -5.19
N ASP A 110 20.46 -3.00 -5.65
CA ASP A 110 19.18 -3.21 -6.33
C ASP A 110 17.99 -2.90 -5.39
N LEU A 111 18.06 -3.32 -4.12
CA LEU A 111 17.07 -2.97 -3.11
C LEU A 111 16.99 -1.46 -2.85
N LEU A 112 18.14 -0.78 -2.78
CA LEU A 112 18.19 0.66 -2.57
C LEU A 112 17.58 1.42 -3.76
N ALA A 113 17.90 1.03 -4.99
CA ALA A 113 17.34 1.64 -6.19
C ALA A 113 15.81 1.50 -6.26
N VAL A 114 15.26 0.36 -5.86
CA VAL A 114 13.80 0.17 -5.80
C VAL A 114 13.18 0.97 -4.66
N TYR A 115 13.82 1.03 -3.48
CA TYR A 115 13.37 1.84 -2.36
C TYR A 115 13.25 3.32 -2.75
N GLU A 116 14.29 3.86 -3.40
CA GLU A 116 14.35 5.25 -3.84
C GLU A 116 13.33 5.55 -4.93
N ASP A 117 13.12 4.65 -5.89
CA ASP A 117 12.09 4.81 -6.91
C ASP A 117 10.67 4.84 -6.30
N LEU A 118 10.37 3.95 -5.34
CA LEU A 118 9.10 3.97 -4.62
C LEU A 118 8.91 5.26 -3.81
N ALA A 119 9.96 5.73 -3.13
CA ALA A 119 9.94 6.98 -2.37
C ALA A 119 9.73 8.21 -3.28
N ASN A 120 10.41 8.26 -4.43
CA ASN A 120 10.27 9.32 -5.43
C ASN A 120 8.85 9.38 -6.03
N ARG A 121 8.18 8.22 -6.13
CA ARG A 121 6.76 8.11 -6.51
C ARG A 121 5.79 8.43 -5.37
N ARG A 122 6.29 8.87 -4.21
CA ARG A 122 5.52 9.19 -2.99
C ARG A 122 4.70 8.01 -2.46
N HIS A 123 5.19 6.78 -2.62
CA HIS A 123 4.55 5.62 -2.01
C HIS A 123 4.56 5.76 -0.48
N ALA A 124 3.42 5.51 0.18
CA ALA A 124 3.22 5.80 1.61
C ALA A 124 4.13 4.98 2.55
N ASP A 125 4.39 3.72 2.23
CA ASP A 125 5.33 2.85 2.99
C ASP A 125 6.23 2.01 2.06
N PRO A 126 7.31 2.61 1.52
CA PRO A 126 8.23 1.91 0.62
C PRO A 126 8.93 0.71 1.28
N LEU A 127 9.28 0.83 2.56
CA LEU A 127 9.97 -0.23 3.30
C LEU A 127 9.04 -1.43 3.58
N GLY A 128 7.78 -1.16 3.91
CA GLY A 128 6.75 -2.19 4.04
C GLY A 128 6.46 -2.91 2.73
N ALA A 129 6.38 -2.19 1.61
CA ALA A 129 6.19 -2.78 0.30
C ALA A 129 7.34 -3.73 -0.08
N LEU A 130 8.60 -3.33 0.17
CA LEU A 130 9.77 -4.19 -0.01
C LEU A 130 9.76 -5.41 0.91
N ALA A 131 9.35 -5.24 2.18
CA ALA A 131 9.25 -6.34 3.14
C ALA A 131 8.28 -7.42 2.66
N THR A 132 7.10 -7.02 2.19
CA THR A 132 6.10 -7.93 1.64
C THR A 132 6.61 -8.60 0.36
N ALA A 133 7.15 -7.85 -0.60
CA ALA A 133 7.58 -8.40 -1.89
C ALA A 133 8.81 -9.33 -1.78
N THR A 134 9.71 -9.08 -0.83
CA THR A 134 10.93 -9.89 -0.66
C THR A 134 10.79 -10.99 0.38
N GLY A 135 9.68 -11.04 1.12
CA GLY A 135 9.47 -11.95 2.25
C GLY A 135 10.42 -11.70 3.42
N ARG A 136 11.02 -10.50 3.52
CA ARG A 136 12.01 -10.14 4.55
C ARG A 136 11.40 -9.24 5.61
N THR A 137 11.97 -9.27 6.81
CA THR A 137 11.57 -8.35 7.87
C THR A 137 12.07 -6.93 7.57
N ARG A 138 11.31 -5.91 8.01
CA ARG A 138 11.71 -4.50 7.89
C ARG A 138 13.09 -4.22 8.48
N ALA A 139 13.42 -4.86 9.61
CA ALA A 139 14.72 -4.74 10.25
C ALA A 139 15.87 -5.33 9.41
N ALA A 140 15.65 -6.46 8.73
CA ALA A 140 16.63 -7.03 7.82
C ALA A 140 16.85 -6.15 6.60
N LEU A 141 15.78 -5.61 6.02
CA LEU A 141 15.85 -4.69 4.89
C LEU A 141 16.53 -3.37 5.26
N GLY A 142 16.22 -2.79 6.43
CA GLY A 142 16.87 -1.58 6.91
C GLY A 142 18.39 -1.71 6.92
N ARG A 143 18.91 -2.81 7.47
CA ARG A 143 20.36 -3.08 7.47
C ARG A 143 20.96 -3.18 6.06
N LEU A 144 20.25 -3.79 5.12
CA LEU A 144 20.74 -3.94 3.74
C LEU A 144 20.76 -2.59 3.01
N LEU A 145 19.75 -1.75 3.23
CA LEU A 145 19.69 -0.39 2.69
C LEU A 145 20.82 0.47 3.27
N ASP A 146 21.12 0.34 4.56
CA ASP A 146 22.22 1.07 5.19
C ASP A 146 23.58 0.66 4.61
N VAL A 147 23.79 -0.64 4.38
CA VAL A 147 24.99 -1.14 3.69
C VAL A 147 25.10 -0.58 2.26
N ALA A 148 23.99 -0.54 1.52
CA ALA A 148 23.97 0.00 0.17
C ALA A 148 24.30 1.50 0.15
N ARG A 149 23.73 2.29 1.06
CA ARG A 149 24.02 3.73 1.20
C ARG A 149 25.48 3.98 1.52
N GLN A 150 26.02 3.25 2.51
CA GLN A 150 27.43 3.36 2.89
C GLN A 150 28.37 3.05 1.72
N ARG A 151 28.04 2.06 0.89
CA ARG A 151 28.83 1.73 -0.31
C ARG A 151 28.74 2.84 -1.37
N ASN A 152 27.56 3.39 -1.63
CA ASN A 152 27.40 4.53 -2.56
C ASN A 152 28.17 5.77 -2.08
N ASP A 153 28.16 6.04 -0.78
CA ASP A 153 28.89 7.17 -0.18
C ASP A 153 30.41 7.00 -0.31
N GLN A 154 30.91 5.76 -0.23
CA GLN A 154 32.33 5.45 -0.43
C GLN A 154 32.77 5.46 -1.90
N GLU A 155 31.82 5.32 -2.84
CA GLU A 155 32.06 5.40 -4.29
C GLU A 155 31.86 6.83 -4.86
N GLY A 156 31.47 7.81 -4.04
CA GLY A 156 31.39 9.25 -4.37
C GLY A 156 32.76 9.93 -4.61
N PRO A 157 32.79 11.10 -5.29
CA PRO A 157 33.62 11.38 -6.46
C PRO A 157 35.13 11.36 -6.18
N SER A 158 35.74 10.18 -6.25
CA SER A 158 37.19 10.03 -6.38
C SER A 158 37.60 9.84 -7.83
N ARG A 159 37.19 10.73 -8.75
CA ARG A 159 37.71 10.79 -10.14
C ARG A 159 37.66 12.16 -10.83
N GLU A 160 37.49 13.24 -10.07
CA GLU A 160 37.76 14.58 -10.58
C GLU A 160 38.60 15.32 -9.55
N HIS A 161 39.92 15.14 -9.58
CA HIS A 161 40.92 16.20 -9.43
C HIS A 161 42.33 15.60 -9.49
N LEU A 162 43.16 16.29 -10.28
CA LEU A 162 44.62 16.20 -10.42
C LEU A 162 45.14 15.29 -11.55
N THR A 163 45.18 15.91 -12.74
CA THR A 163 46.37 16.17 -13.58
C THR A 163 47.46 15.12 -13.65
#